data_AF-A0A8T7CFT4-F1
#
_entry.id   AF-A0A8T7CFT4-F1
#
_cell.length_a   1.000
_cell.length_b   1.000
_cell.length_c   1.000
_cell.angle_alpha   90.00
_cell.angle_beta   90.00
_cell.angle_gamma   90.00
#
_symmetry.space_group_name_H-M   'P 1'
#
loop_
_entity.id
_entity.type
_entity.pdbx_description
1 polymer ?
#
loop_
_entity_poly.entity_id
_entity_poly.type
_entity_poly.pdbx_seq_one_letter_code
_entity_poly.pdbx_strand_id
1 'polypeptide(L)'
;MSNLGIFLFAFSIVFCTAACDAKPATEDVQRADFSVTTLQADDGENSVCIGDFDDDGRLDIVIAVEDHHRLSLLRGDGDGGFSASVTVAAGESPTSVAHGYLDQDAHLDLIVANHETDYLTFLRGDGAGGFSPAPGSSIGVDVAPHPHVVRVADLNGDGNADLIVDSRDKAGVYALASDGDGGFASPGTAIEVGGAPYLGFALGDINGDGVPDLVTPNRDTVSVLINESKTGIAFRRLQRLRFASPFAVELADLDGDGRLDLIVASEADDDNIGIFLGNAGGGFPAEADTTLTVEGGPKTLAVGDFDGDRRSDVVVTAWRSDIRIISAAATGFMTTALPQAPLEAPWNTSTGDLNNDGRADIVVTDGDGAAVNVYLSAGPTVSTD
;
A
#
# COMPACT_ATOMS: atom_id res chain seq x y z
N MET A 1 -81.48 9.27 -47.17
CA MET A 1 -80.57 10.29 -46.63
C MET A 1 -79.58 9.57 -45.73
N SER A 2 -78.27 9.81 -45.92
CA SER A 2 -77.08 9.31 -45.17
C SER A 2 -76.98 7.78 -44.98
N ASN A 3 -76.20 7.00 -45.74
CA ASN A 3 -74.74 7.01 -45.98
C ASN A 3 -73.88 6.95 -44.70
N LEU A 4 -73.44 5.73 -44.33
CA LEU A 4 -72.20 5.50 -43.59
C LEU A 4 -71.56 4.22 -44.14
N GLY A 5 -70.54 4.40 -44.99
CA GLY A 5 -69.78 3.33 -45.61
C GLY A 5 -68.65 2.85 -44.70
N ILE A 6 -68.52 1.53 -44.61
CA ILE A 6 -67.41 0.82 -44.00
C ILE A 6 -66.21 0.90 -44.96
N PHE A 7 -65.08 1.44 -44.51
CA PHE A 7 -63.79 1.29 -45.17
C PHE A 7 -62.78 0.69 -44.20
N LEU A 8 -62.40 -0.55 -44.48
CA LEU A 8 -61.25 -1.24 -43.91
C LEU A 8 -60.00 -0.61 -44.54
N PHE A 9 -59.14 0.03 -43.74
CA PHE A 9 -57.79 0.41 -44.19
C PHE A 9 -56.79 -0.57 -43.57
N ALA A 10 -56.17 -1.37 -44.43
CA ALA A 10 -54.95 -2.11 -44.12
C ALA A 10 -53.81 -1.10 -43.95
N PHE A 11 -53.22 -1.03 -42.76
CA PHE A 11 -51.95 -0.35 -42.56
C PHE A 11 -50.82 -1.33 -42.87
N SER A 12 -50.04 -1.03 -43.91
CA SER A 12 -48.76 -1.65 -44.18
C SER A 12 -47.81 -1.36 -43.02
N ILE A 13 -47.36 -2.40 -42.33
CA ILE A 13 -46.23 -2.34 -41.40
C ILE A 13 -44.97 -2.14 -42.25
N VAL A 14 -44.40 -0.94 -42.21
CA VAL A 14 -43.04 -0.71 -42.69
C VAL A 14 -42.11 -1.20 -41.60
N PHE A 15 -41.41 -2.31 -41.85
CA PHE A 15 -40.24 -2.68 -41.06
C PHE A 15 -39.15 -1.63 -41.30
N CYS A 16 -38.94 -0.74 -40.33
CA CYS A 16 -37.70 0.01 -40.25
C CYS A 16 -36.75 -0.81 -39.38
N THR A 17 -35.91 -1.62 -40.02
CA THR A 17 -34.72 -2.19 -39.38
C THR A 17 -33.68 -1.09 -39.27
N ALA A 18 -33.85 -0.20 -38.30
CA ALA A 18 -32.73 0.56 -37.78
C ALA A 18 -31.93 -0.42 -36.90
N ALA A 19 -30.97 -1.10 -37.53
CA ALA A 19 -29.87 -1.69 -36.80
C ALA A 19 -29.17 -0.52 -36.09
N CYS A 20 -29.47 -0.36 -34.81
CA CYS A 20 -28.61 0.38 -33.91
C CYS A 20 -27.37 -0.49 -33.73
N ASP A 21 -26.41 -0.37 -34.66
CA ASP A 21 -25.02 -0.73 -34.38
C ASP A 21 -24.50 0.31 -33.37
N ALA A 22 -24.98 0.22 -32.13
CA ALA A 22 -24.20 0.71 -31.03
C ALA A 22 -22.98 -0.21 -31.00
N LYS A 23 -21.86 0.28 -31.55
CA LYS A 23 -20.56 -0.24 -31.16
C LYS A 23 -20.57 -0.33 -29.63
N PRO A 24 -20.18 -1.47 -29.03
CA PRO A 24 -19.91 -1.45 -27.60
C PRO A 24 -18.96 -0.29 -27.37
N ALA A 25 -19.27 0.58 -26.39
CA ALA A 25 -18.31 1.53 -25.91
C ALA A 25 -17.08 0.70 -25.54
N THR A 26 -16.01 0.85 -26.31
CA THR A 26 -14.69 0.52 -25.80
C THR A 26 -14.53 1.49 -24.65
N GLU A 27 -14.68 1.02 -23.42
CA GLU A 27 -14.06 1.76 -22.32
C GLU A 27 -12.59 1.83 -22.70
N ASP A 28 -12.16 3.00 -23.16
CA ASP A 28 -10.74 3.29 -23.31
C ASP A 28 -10.17 3.08 -21.92
N VAL A 29 -9.38 2.01 -21.77
CA VAL A 29 -8.58 1.81 -20.58
C VAL A 29 -7.72 3.07 -20.47
N GLN A 30 -8.07 3.95 -19.54
CA GLN A 30 -7.23 5.09 -19.20
C GLN A 30 -5.93 4.47 -18.70
N ARG A 31 -4.82 4.80 -19.35
CA ARG A 31 -3.51 4.35 -18.92
C ARG A 31 -2.76 5.58 -18.47
N ALA A 32 -2.28 5.56 -17.24
CA ALA A 32 -1.35 6.56 -16.76
C ALA A 32 -0.08 6.55 -17.62
N ASP A 33 0.31 7.72 -18.11
CA ASP A 33 1.67 7.95 -18.58
C ASP A 33 2.54 8.27 -17.36
N PHE A 34 3.83 7.93 -17.41
CA PHE A 34 4.75 8.21 -16.31
C PHE A 34 6.01 8.91 -16.81
N SER A 35 6.42 9.94 -16.08
CA SER A 35 7.79 10.43 -16.14
C SER A 35 8.58 9.84 -14.97
N VAL A 36 9.88 9.63 -15.14
CA VAL A 36 10.73 9.06 -14.10
C VAL A 36 11.96 9.93 -13.85
N THR A 37 12.21 10.20 -12.58
CA THR A 37 13.44 10.85 -12.10
C THR A 37 14.14 9.91 -11.14
N THR A 38 15.44 9.67 -11.39
CA THR A 38 16.29 8.90 -10.48
C THR A 38 17.02 9.86 -9.54
N LEU A 39 16.74 9.72 -8.26
CA LEU A 39 17.45 10.35 -7.17
C LEU A 39 18.58 9.42 -6.69
N GLN A 40 19.48 9.97 -5.88
CA GLN A 40 20.53 9.21 -5.21
C GLN A 40 20.30 9.32 -3.71
N ALA A 41 20.03 8.19 -3.09
CA ALA A 41 20.13 8.02 -1.65
C ALA A 41 21.52 7.44 -1.33
N ASP A 42 21.60 6.62 -0.30
CA ASP A 42 22.77 5.85 0.05
C ASP A 42 22.53 4.38 -0.29
N ASP A 43 23.61 3.63 -0.51
CA ASP A 43 23.53 2.20 -0.86
C ASP A 43 22.95 1.38 0.32
N GLY A 44 22.14 0.36 0.01
CA GLY A 44 21.62 -0.65 0.95
C GLY A 44 20.16 -1.02 0.73
N GLU A 45 19.65 -2.02 1.45
CA GLU A 45 18.22 -2.33 1.45
C GLU A 45 17.43 -1.16 2.07
N ASN A 46 16.52 -0.60 1.28
CA ASN A 46 15.90 0.69 1.58
C ASN A 46 14.39 0.56 1.79
N SER A 47 13.87 0.97 2.94
CA SER A 47 12.42 1.20 3.13
C SER A 47 12.10 2.67 2.93
N VAL A 48 10.94 2.99 2.35
CA VAL A 48 10.53 4.36 2.06
C VAL A 48 9.16 4.68 2.65
N CYS A 49 8.99 5.90 3.14
CA CYS A 49 7.69 6.49 3.44
C CYS A 49 7.60 7.94 2.95
N ILE A 50 6.37 8.42 2.78
CA ILE A 50 6.06 9.72 2.19
C ILE A 50 5.17 10.50 3.16
N GLY A 51 5.50 11.75 3.46
CA GLY A 51 4.75 12.60 4.37
C GLY A 51 5.23 14.04 4.33
N ASP A 52 4.43 14.98 4.85
CA ASP A 52 4.83 16.38 5.02
C ASP A 52 5.59 16.51 6.35
N PHE A 53 6.92 16.37 6.33
CA PHE A 53 7.74 16.29 7.54
C PHE A 53 8.25 17.67 8.02
N ASP A 54 8.02 18.72 7.24
CA ASP A 54 8.35 20.10 7.59
C ASP A 54 7.17 21.09 7.58
N ASP A 55 5.95 20.54 7.63
CA ASP A 55 4.66 21.24 7.74
C ASP A 55 4.46 22.34 6.69
N ASP A 56 5.03 22.16 5.50
CA ASP A 56 4.99 23.14 4.42
C ASP A 56 3.88 22.89 3.39
N GLY A 57 3.15 21.78 3.56
CA GLY A 57 2.05 21.35 2.72
C GLY A 57 2.47 20.55 1.50
N ARG A 58 3.74 20.11 1.42
CA ARG A 58 4.28 19.33 0.31
C ARG A 58 4.82 18.00 0.83
N LEU A 59 4.66 16.96 0.02
CA LEU A 59 5.11 15.63 0.40
C LEU A 59 6.64 15.51 0.24
N ASP A 60 7.28 15.09 1.32
CA ASP A 60 8.68 14.71 1.40
C ASP A 60 8.84 13.19 1.34
N ILE A 61 10.07 12.72 1.17
CA ILE A 61 10.43 11.30 1.18
C ILE A 61 11.41 11.04 2.33
N VAL A 62 11.12 10.03 3.15
CA VAL A 62 12.07 9.47 4.11
C VAL A 62 12.45 8.07 3.69
N ILE A 63 13.76 7.79 3.68
CA ILE A 63 14.33 6.50 3.31
C ILE A 63 15.13 5.96 4.49
N ALA A 64 14.80 4.78 4.98
CA ALA A 64 15.64 4.01 5.87
C ALA A 64 16.74 3.31 5.06
N VAL A 65 18.00 3.58 5.41
CA VAL A 65 19.17 3.00 4.75
C VAL A 65 19.84 2.00 5.70
N GLU A 66 19.59 0.71 5.46
CA GLU A 66 19.99 -0.36 6.38
C GLU A 66 21.51 -0.34 6.70
N ASP A 67 22.33 -0.41 5.65
CA ASP A 67 23.79 -0.53 5.76
C ASP A 67 24.48 0.68 6.39
N HIS A 68 23.78 1.82 6.45
CA HIS A 68 24.32 3.09 6.97
C HIS A 68 23.72 3.49 8.32
N HIS A 69 22.80 2.70 8.89
CA HIS A 69 22.22 2.92 10.22
C HIS A 69 21.55 4.30 10.37
N ARG A 70 20.96 4.81 9.28
CA ARG A 70 20.41 6.17 9.19
C ARG A 70 19.16 6.23 8.33
N LEU A 71 18.42 7.32 8.50
CA LEU A 71 17.40 7.76 7.57
C LEU A 71 17.95 8.89 6.70
N SER A 72 17.47 8.99 5.46
CA SER A 72 17.65 10.13 4.55
C SER A 72 16.30 10.79 4.31
N LEU A 73 16.17 12.07 4.66
CA LEU A 73 14.99 12.91 4.39
C LEU A 73 15.26 13.77 3.15
N LEU A 74 14.49 13.57 2.09
CA LEU A 74 14.52 14.34 0.85
C LEU A 74 13.28 15.24 0.82
N ARG A 75 13.51 16.56 0.83
CA ARG A 75 12.41 17.53 0.88
C ARG A 75 11.79 17.79 -0.48
N GLY A 76 10.47 17.67 -0.58
CA GLY A 76 9.70 17.92 -1.78
C GLY A 76 9.57 19.40 -2.11
N ASP A 77 9.56 19.74 -3.39
CA ASP A 77 9.23 21.10 -3.85
C ASP A 77 7.74 21.28 -4.18
N GLY A 78 6.97 20.19 -4.18
CA GLY A 78 5.53 20.15 -4.47
C GLY A 78 5.20 20.07 -5.96
N ASP A 79 6.21 20.03 -6.83
CA ASP A 79 6.13 19.86 -8.28
C ASP A 79 6.78 18.52 -8.71
N GLY A 80 6.96 17.59 -7.77
CA GLY A 80 7.62 16.29 -7.97
C GLY A 80 9.17 16.33 -7.95
N GLY A 81 9.77 17.48 -7.62
CA GLY A 81 11.21 17.61 -7.41
C GLY A 81 11.60 17.48 -5.94
N PHE A 82 12.84 17.04 -5.69
CA PHE A 82 13.36 16.81 -4.34
C PHE A 82 14.72 17.47 -4.15
N SER A 83 14.92 18.07 -2.97
CA SER A 83 16.14 18.77 -2.57
C SER A 83 16.99 17.98 -1.56
N ALA A 84 18.10 18.59 -1.13
CA ALA A 84 19.20 17.91 -0.45
C ALA A 84 18.78 17.05 0.76
N SER A 85 19.34 15.84 0.84
CA SER A 85 19.09 14.90 1.93
C SER A 85 19.61 15.42 3.27
N VAL A 86 18.76 15.35 4.30
CA VAL A 86 19.16 15.45 5.70
C VAL A 86 19.24 14.03 6.28
N THR A 87 20.37 13.70 6.90
CA THR A 87 20.56 12.38 7.49
C THR A 87 20.21 12.38 8.98
N VAL A 88 19.42 11.40 9.41
CA VAL A 88 18.98 11.22 10.80
C VAL A 88 19.46 9.88 11.32
N ALA A 89 19.98 9.81 12.55
CA ALA A 89 20.35 8.53 13.15
C ALA A 89 19.09 7.68 13.40
N ALA A 90 19.06 6.46 12.89
CA ALA A 90 17.86 5.62 12.89
C ALA A 90 17.93 4.46 13.90
N GLY A 91 19.13 4.03 14.28
CA GLY A 91 19.37 2.76 14.99
C GLY A 91 20.12 1.78 14.09
N GLU A 92 20.39 0.58 14.61
CA GLU A 92 21.14 -0.46 13.87
C GLU A 92 20.26 -1.09 12.78
N SER A 93 20.77 -1.13 11.55
CA SER A 93 20.13 -1.73 10.37
C SER A 93 18.63 -1.44 10.22
N PRO A 94 18.23 -0.16 9.98
CA PRO A 94 16.81 0.18 9.85
C PRO A 94 16.21 -0.48 8.60
N THR A 95 15.18 -1.31 8.77
CA THR A 95 14.54 -2.09 7.68
C THR A 95 13.11 -1.66 7.35
N SER A 96 12.46 -0.93 8.24
CA SER A 96 11.16 -0.33 7.98
C SER A 96 11.05 1.00 8.70
N VAL A 97 10.51 2.00 8.00
CA VAL A 97 10.12 3.29 8.58
C VAL A 97 8.63 3.50 8.36
N ALA A 98 7.93 3.92 9.40
CA ALA A 98 6.55 4.37 9.35
C ALA A 98 6.42 5.72 10.06
N HIS A 99 5.36 6.47 9.78
CA HIS A 99 5.12 7.77 10.38
C HIS A 99 3.70 7.91 10.90
N GLY A 100 3.49 8.89 11.78
CA GLY A 100 2.19 9.25 12.33
C GLY A 100 2.33 10.34 13.39
N TYR A 101 1.22 10.88 13.88
CA TYR A 101 1.22 11.77 15.05
C TYR A 101 1.26 10.91 16.31
N LEU A 102 2.45 10.57 16.80
CA LEU A 102 2.63 9.53 17.83
C LEU A 102 2.56 10.07 19.26
N ASP A 103 2.73 11.39 19.44
CA ASP A 103 2.65 12.06 20.74
C ASP A 103 1.74 13.30 20.77
N GLN A 104 0.90 13.44 19.74
CA GLN A 104 -0.11 14.50 19.61
C GLN A 104 0.43 15.94 19.64
N ASP A 105 1.70 16.17 19.31
CA ASP A 105 2.25 17.52 19.19
C ASP A 105 1.93 18.23 17.87
N ALA A 106 1.18 17.56 16.99
CA ALA A 106 0.76 17.98 15.66
C ALA A 106 1.86 18.00 14.59
N HIS A 107 3.01 17.35 14.86
CA HIS A 107 4.06 17.10 13.88
C HIS A 107 4.13 15.60 13.55
N LEU A 108 4.50 15.27 12.31
CA LEU A 108 4.73 13.87 11.95
C LEU A 108 5.99 13.34 12.63
N ASP A 109 5.81 12.23 13.33
CA ASP A 109 6.89 11.47 13.95
C ASP A 109 7.27 10.26 13.11
N LEU A 110 8.42 9.65 13.42
CA LEU A 110 8.89 8.42 12.78
C LEU A 110 9.07 7.29 13.80
N ILE A 111 8.62 6.10 13.42
CA ILE A 111 8.93 4.85 14.08
C ILE A 111 9.73 3.96 13.13
N VAL A 112 10.85 3.42 13.61
CA VAL A 112 11.79 2.65 12.79
C VAL A 112 11.97 1.26 13.39
N ALA A 113 11.77 0.22 12.56
CA ALA A 113 12.18 -1.14 12.88
C ALA A 113 13.66 -1.33 12.57
N ASN A 114 14.42 -1.79 13.58
CA ASN A 114 15.86 -1.98 13.50
C ASN A 114 16.18 -3.47 13.46
N HIS A 115 16.63 -3.93 12.30
CA HIS A 115 17.07 -5.30 12.08
C HIS A 115 18.27 -5.62 12.98
N GLU A 116 18.41 -6.89 13.39
CA GLU A 116 19.41 -7.34 14.37
C GLU A 116 19.23 -6.79 15.81
N THR A 117 18.11 -6.13 16.12
CA THR A 117 17.82 -5.63 17.48
C THR A 117 16.50 -6.19 18.05
N ASP A 118 16.20 -5.88 19.30
CA ASP A 118 14.93 -6.16 19.97
C ASP A 118 14.12 -4.89 20.26
N TYR A 119 14.36 -3.81 19.50
CA TYR A 119 13.71 -2.52 19.74
C TYR A 119 13.30 -1.78 18.45
N LEU A 120 12.37 -0.86 18.62
CA LEU A 120 12.02 0.17 17.64
C LEU A 120 12.66 1.51 18.05
N THR A 121 13.11 2.31 17.09
CA THR A 121 13.52 3.69 17.35
C THR A 121 12.33 4.61 17.11
N PHE A 122 11.94 5.37 18.14
CA PHE A 122 10.99 6.46 18.00
C PHE A 122 11.76 7.79 17.89
N LEU A 123 11.56 8.47 16.76
CA LEU A 123 12.06 9.81 16.49
C LEU A 123 10.89 10.80 16.45
N ARG A 124 10.93 11.79 17.33
CA ARG A 124 9.99 12.92 17.35
C ARG A 124 10.34 13.92 16.26
N GLY A 125 9.34 14.33 15.48
CA GLY A 125 9.45 15.41 14.49
C GLY A 125 9.36 16.79 15.14
N ASP A 126 9.99 17.81 14.53
CA ASP A 126 9.92 19.20 15.00
C ASP A 126 9.08 20.13 14.10
N GLY A 127 8.42 19.57 13.08
CA GLY A 127 7.65 20.32 12.08
C GLY A 127 8.49 21.22 11.18
N ALA A 128 9.82 21.06 11.18
CA ALA A 128 10.75 21.80 10.32
C ALA A 128 11.69 20.86 9.56
N GLY A 129 11.34 19.56 9.49
CA GLY A 129 12.14 18.48 8.90
C GLY A 129 13.32 18.05 9.78
N GLY A 130 13.29 18.37 11.07
CA GLY A 130 14.21 17.89 12.08
C GLY A 130 13.61 16.75 12.89
N PHE A 131 14.46 15.77 13.24
CA PHE A 131 14.06 14.61 14.01
C PHE A 131 15.02 14.38 15.17
N SER A 132 14.50 14.01 16.33
CA SER A 132 15.29 13.68 17.51
C SER A 132 14.70 12.49 18.28
N PRO A 133 15.49 11.69 19.00
CA PRO A 133 14.94 10.58 19.78
C PRO A 133 13.86 11.07 20.75
N ALA A 134 12.67 10.48 20.66
CA ALA A 134 11.56 10.81 21.54
C ALA A 134 11.84 10.34 22.99
N PRO A 135 11.19 10.96 24.00
CA PRO A 135 11.22 10.42 25.36
C PRO A 135 10.77 8.94 25.38
N GLY A 136 11.58 8.06 25.98
CA GLY A 136 11.29 6.62 26.01
C GLY A 136 11.79 5.83 24.80
N SER A 137 12.44 6.48 23.83
CA SER A 137 13.19 5.81 22.77
C SER A 137 14.51 5.22 23.30
N SER A 138 14.91 4.00 22.96
CA SER A 138 14.21 3.04 22.10
C SER A 138 13.09 2.27 22.81
N ILE A 139 12.09 1.83 22.03
CA ILE A 139 10.95 1.06 22.51
C ILE A 139 11.26 -0.43 22.37
N GLY A 140 11.46 -1.13 23.48
CA GLY A 140 11.68 -2.57 23.46
C GLY A 140 10.44 -3.33 22.96
N VAL A 141 10.64 -4.32 22.09
CA VAL A 141 9.60 -5.17 21.54
C VAL A 141 9.94 -6.64 21.78
N ASP A 142 8.97 -7.42 22.26
CA ASP A 142 9.16 -8.85 22.49
C ASP A 142 8.96 -9.64 21.20
N VAL A 143 9.77 -9.37 20.17
CA VAL A 143 9.72 -10.08 18.87
C VAL A 143 10.89 -11.03 18.74
N ALA A 144 10.81 -11.97 17.80
CA ALA A 144 11.94 -12.83 17.43
C ALA A 144 11.93 -13.11 15.92
N PRO A 145 13.10 -13.20 15.26
CA PRO A 145 14.43 -12.96 15.84
C PRO A 145 14.74 -11.47 16.07
N HIS A 146 14.13 -10.57 15.30
CA HIS A 146 14.24 -9.12 15.36
C HIS A 146 13.05 -8.51 14.60
N PRO A 147 12.68 -7.23 14.81
CA PRO A 147 11.61 -6.59 14.06
C PRO A 147 12.08 -6.31 12.63
N HIS A 148 11.18 -6.49 11.66
CA HIS A 148 11.43 -6.16 10.26
C HIS A 148 10.49 -5.08 9.74
N VAL A 149 9.24 -5.09 10.21
CA VAL A 149 8.16 -4.22 9.74
C VAL A 149 7.42 -3.67 10.92
N VAL A 150 7.23 -2.35 10.90
CA VAL A 150 6.32 -1.65 11.80
C VAL A 150 5.23 -0.94 10.98
N ARG A 151 4.02 -0.89 11.52
CA ARG A 151 2.91 -0.07 11.00
C ARG A 151 2.30 0.73 12.14
N VAL A 152 1.69 1.85 11.79
CA VAL A 152 1.03 2.80 12.69
C VAL A 152 -0.45 2.85 12.34
N ALA A 153 -1.33 2.67 13.32
CA ALA A 153 -2.78 2.81 13.16
C ALA A 153 -3.47 2.91 14.52
N ASP A 154 -4.65 3.52 14.59
CA ASP A 154 -5.52 3.40 15.77
C ASP A 154 -6.16 2.01 15.80
N LEU A 155 -5.58 1.08 16.56
CA LEU A 155 -6.00 -0.32 16.58
C LEU A 155 -7.11 -0.58 17.60
N ASN A 156 -7.43 0.38 18.44
CA ASN A 156 -8.39 0.18 19.53
C ASN A 156 -9.57 1.18 19.50
N GLY A 157 -9.54 2.15 18.59
CA GLY A 157 -10.60 3.14 18.36
C GLY A 157 -10.60 4.28 19.38
N ASP A 158 -9.50 4.54 20.08
CA ASP A 158 -9.40 5.61 21.08
C ASP A 158 -8.89 6.94 20.50
N GLY A 159 -8.55 6.97 19.21
CA GLY A 159 -8.01 8.12 18.50
C GLY A 159 -6.49 8.27 18.61
N ASN A 160 -5.79 7.37 19.33
CA ASN A 160 -4.34 7.37 19.42
C ASN A 160 -3.73 6.42 18.40
N ALA A 161 -2.62 6.82 17.80
CA ALA A 161 -1.87 5.97 16.89
C ALA A 161 -1.12 4.88 17.68
N ASP A 162 -1.54 3.62 17.55
CA ASP A 162 -0.87 2.45 18.09
C ASP A 162 0.20 1.91 17.12
N LEU A 163 1.09 1.04 17.60
CA LEU A 163 2.08 0.34 16.78
C LEU A 163 1.72 -1.13 16.62
N ILE A 164 2.03 -1.70 15.45
CA ILE A 164 2.04 -3.16 15.26
C ILE A 164 3.32 -3.58 14.55
N VAL A 165 3.97 -4.63 15.05
CA VAL A 165 5.28 -5.10 14.62
C VAL A 165 5.25 -6.60 14.34
N ASP A 166 5.94 -7.04 13.30
CA ASP A 166 6.04 -8.47 12.98
C ASP A 166 6.89 -9.24 14.01
N SER A 167 6.67 -10.55 14.09
CA SER A 167 7.54 -11.44 14.85
C SER A 167 7.67 -12.78 14.15
N ARG A 168 8.55 -12.85 13.15
CA ARG A 168 8.74 -13.99 12.25
C ARG A 168 8.88 -15.36 12.95
N ASP A 169 9.71 -15.47 13.98
CA ASP A 169 9.99 -16.76 14.66
C ASP A 169 9.01 -17.08 15.79
N LYS A 170 8.09 -16.15 16.09
CA LYS A 170 6.93 -16.42 16.95
C LYS A 170 5.71 -16.65 16.06
N ALA A 171 4.60 -17.04 16.68
CA ALA A 171 3.40 -17.40 15.93
C ALA A 171 2.60 -16.18 15.40
N GLY A 172 3.12 -14.96 15.55
CA GLY A 172 2.30 -13.76 15.62
C GLY A 172 2.96 -12.45 15.19
N VAL A 173 2.18 -11.39 15.39
CA VAL A 173 2.61 -9.99 15.42
C VAL A 173 2.38 -9.44 16.83
N TYR A 174 2.98 -8.31 17.19
CA TYR A 174 2.80 -7.66 18.49
C TYR A 174 2.22 -6.26 18.29
N ALA A 175 1.15 -5.94 19.03
CA ALA A 175 0.55 -4.62 19.00
C ALA A 175 0.84 -3.85 20.31
N LEU A 176 1.37 -2.64 20.20
CA LEU A 176 1.71 -1.78 21.32
C LEU A 176 0.71 -0.62 21.35
N ALA A 177 -0.18 -0.64 22.34
CA ALA A 177 -1.15 0.43 22.54
C ALA A 177 -0.44 1.72 22.99
N SER A 178 -0.84 2.84 22.42
CA SER A 178 -0.35 4.18 22.76
C SER A 178 -1.08 4.74 23.99
N ASP A 179 -0.40 5.59 24.76
CA ASP A 179 -1.02 6.42 25.79
C ASP A 179 -1.42 7.82 25.29
N GLY A 180 -1.14 8.12 24.02
CA GLY A 180 -1.42 9.41 23.37
C GLY A 180 -0.35 10.49 23.60
N ASP A 181 0.60 10.28 24.51
CA ASP A 181 1.66 11.24 24.87
C ASP A 181 3.05 10.72 24.48
N GLY A 182 3.11 9.80 23.50
CA GLY A 182 4.33 9.17 23.00
C GLY A 182 4.79 7.93 23.77
N GLY A 183 4.03 7.48 24.76
CA GLY A 183 4.28 6.23 25.47
C GLY A 183 3.58 5.05 24.81
N PHE A 184 4.26 3.90 24.75
CA PHE A 184 3.72 2.66 24.18
C PHE A 184 3.79 1.51 25.18
N ALA A 185 2.73 0.71 25.24
CA ALA A 185 2.66 -0.47 26.09
C ALA A 185 3.72 -1.51 25.65
N SER A 186 4.76 -1.69 26.46
CA SER A 186 5.84 -2.65 26.24
C SER A 186 5.99 -3.63 27.42
N PRO A 187 6.01 -4.96 27.19
CA PRO A 187 5.84 -5.60 25.88
C PRO A 187 4.39 -5.45 25.37
N GLY A 188 4.23 -5.41 24.05
CA GLY A 188 2.92 -5.32 23.40
C GLY A 188 2.06 -6.57 23.58
N THR A 189 0.83 -6.49 23.10
CA THR A 189 -0.12 -7.62 23.03
C THR A 189 0.21 -8.51 21.85
N ALA A 190 0.48 -9.80 22.10
CA ALA A 190 0.72 -10.77 21.04
C ALA A 190 -0.58 -11.15 20.32
N ILE A 191 -0.53 -11.16 18.98
CA ILE A 191 -1.63 -11.53 18.09
C ILE A 191 -1.22 -12.73 17.26
N GLU A 192 -1.91 -13.85 17.45
CA GLU A 192 -1.62 -15.12 16.79
C GLU A 192 -2.11 -15.12 15.33
N VAL A 193 -1.18 -14.99 14.37
CA VAL A 193 -1.50 -14.94 12.94
C VAL A 193 -1.17 -16.25 12.20
N GLY A 194 -0.56 -17.21 12.89
CA GLY A 194 -0.38 -18.57 12.39
C GLY A 194 0.96 -18.81 11.69
N GLY A 195 1.99 -18.04 12.11
CA GLY A 195 3.42 -18.34 11.99
C GLY A 195 4.15 -17.67 10.84
N ALA A 196 5.25 -16.99 11.16
CA ALA A 196 6.14 -16.31 10.22
C ALA A 196 5.43 -15.34 9.27
N PRO A 197 4.74 -14.30 9.81
CA PRO A 197 4.45 -13.14 8.99
C PRO A 197 5.78 -12.65 8.41
N TYR A 198 5.91 -12.71 7.09
CA TYR A 198 7.05 -12.09 6.41
C TYR A 198 6.71 -10.63 6.10
N LEU A 199 7.68 -9.87 5.59
CA LEU A 199 7.52 -8.46 5.24
C LEU A 199 6.16 -8.18 4.55
N GLY A 200 5.45 -7.12 4.94
CA GLY A 200 4.27 -6.67 4.20
C GLY A 200 2.95 -7.31 4.63
N PHE A 201 2.64 -7.30 5.93
CA PHE A 201 1.25 -7.37 6.39
C PHE A 201 0.53 -6.03 6.15
N ALA A 202 -0.79 -6.08 6.07
CA ALA A 202 -1.65 -4.91 5.80
C ALA A 202 -2.69 -4.70 6.90
N LEU A 203 -3.08 -3.44 7.09
CA LEU A 203 -4.17 -3.01 7.97
C LEU A 203 -5.25 -2.33 7.13
N GLY A 204 -6.52 -2.57 7.45
CA GLY A 204 -7.64 -1.91 6.78
C GLY A 204 -8.98 -2.35 7.33
N ASP A 205 -10.01 -1.51 7.24
CA ASP A 205 -11.35 -1.84 7.73
C ASP A 205 -12.08 -2.76 6.74
N ILE A 206 -11.88 -4.08 6.89
CA ILE A 206 -12.40 -5.11 5.97
C ILE A 206 -13.91 -5.30 6.20
N ASN A 207 -14.36 -5.09 7.43
CA ASN A 207 -15.74 -5.37 7.83
C ASN A 207 -16.65 -4.12 7.90
N GLY A 208 -16.09 -2.92 7.79
CA GLY A 208 -16.80 -1.64 7.74
C GLY A 208 -17.23 -1.10 9.10
N ASP A 209 -16.55 -1.47 10.20
CA ASP A 209 -16.88 -1.02 11.56
C ASP A 209 -16.08 0.20 12.04
N GLY A 210 -15.16 0.70 11.20
CA GLY A 210 -14.35 1.89 11.46
C GLY A 210 -13.08 1.63 12.27
N VAL A 211 -12.74 0.37 12.59
CA VAL A 211 -11.44 0.01 13.17
C VAL A 211 -10.62 -0.85 12.19
N PRO A 212 -9.30 -0.64 12.06
CA PRO A 212 -8.50 -1.43 11.12
C PRO A 212 -8.40 -2.90 11.52
N ASP A 213 -8.76 -3.78 10.60
CA ASP A 213 -8.51 -5.23 10.63
C ASP A 213 -7.08 -5.55 10.17
N LEU A 214 -6.65 -6.81 10.32
CA LEU A 214 -5.28 -7.23 10.02
C LEU A 214 -5.26 -8.39 9.00
N VAL A 215 -4.42 -8.25 7.98
CA VAL A 215 -4.10 -9.34 7.03
C VAL A 215 -2.61 -9.63 7.05
N THR A 216 -2.23 -10.91 7.22
CA THR A 216 -0.82 -11.31 7.22
C THR A 216 -0.50 -12.38 6.18
N PRO A 217 0.56 -12.20 5.36
CA PRO A 217 1.14 -13.28 4.58
C PRO A 217 1.92 -14.20 5.52
N ASN A 218 1.60 -15.49 5.54
CA ASN A 218 2.33 -16.51 6.28
C ASN A 218 2.84 -17.55 5.29
N ARG A 219 3.80 -18.41 5.68
CA ARG A 219 4.48 -19.39 4.80
C ARG A 219 3.66 -19.97 3.63
N ASP A 220 2.45 -20.49 3.87
CA ASP A 220 1.59 -21.10 2.84
C ASP A 220 0.12 -20.60 2.91
N THR A 221 -0.12 -19.51 3.63
CA THR A 221 -1.48 -19.01 3.87
C THR A 221 -1.50 -17.52 4.14
N VAL A 222 -2.59 -16.87 3.76
CA VAL A 222 -2.91 -15.52 4.23
C VAL A 222 -3.91 -15.62 5.38
N SER A 223 -3.61 -15.01 6.53
CA SER A 223 -4.54 -14.94 7.66
C SER A 223 -5.25 -13.60 7.64
N VAL A 224 -6.57 -13.62 7.82
CA VAL A 224 -7.42 -12.43 7.92
C VAL A 224 -8.00 -12.40 9.32
N LEU A 225 -7.73 -11.35 10.07
CA LEU A 225 -8.14 -11.18 11.46
C LEU A 225 -8.99 -9.93 11.59
N ILE A 226 -10.16 -10.08 12.18
CA ILE A 226 -11.06 -8.97 12.47
C ILE A 226 -10.70 -8.39 13.83
N ASN A 227 -10.60 -7.07 13.87
CA ASN A 227 -10.39 -6.29 15.06
C ASN A 227 -11.69 -6.27 15.88
N GLU A 228 -11.62 -6.80 17.11
CA GLU A 228 -12.76 -6.83 18.03
C GLU A 228 -12.45 -6.03 19.30
N SER A 229 -11.57 -5.03 19.16
CA SER A 229 -11.15 -4.15 20.25
C SER A 229 -12.35 -3.45 20.88
N LYS A 230 -12.41 -3.55 22.21
CA LYS A 230 -13.43 -2.90 23.07
C LYS A 230 -12.76 -2.25 24.26
N THR A 231 -11.80 -2.96 24.84
CA THR A 231 -10.90 -2.50 25.89
C THR A 231 -9.52 -3.07 25.58
N GLY A 232 -8.58 -2.20 25.18
CA GLY A 232 -7.30 -2.63 24.62
C GLY A 232 -7.43 -3.31 23.25
N ILE A 233 -6.31 -3.83 22.75
CA ILE A 233 -6.19 -4.39 21.40
C ILE A 233 -6.55 -5.87 21.39
N ALA A 234 -7.51 -6.28 20.56
CA ALA A 234 -7.92 -7.67 20.41
C ALA A 234 -8.33 -8.01 18.98
N PHE A 235 -7.84 -9.15 18.48
CA PHE A 235 -8.15 -9.64 17.14
C PHE A 235 -8.69 -11.07 17.18
N ARG A 236 -9.65 -11.37 16.31
CA ARG A 236 -10.14 -12.73 16.05
C ARG A 236 -9.86 -13.10 14.61
N ARG A 237 -9.19 -14.24 14.40
CA ARG A 237 -9.02 -14.79 13.04
C ARG A 237 -10.38 -15.15 12.43
N LEU A 238 -10.69 -14.49 11.31
CA LEU A 238 -11.88 -14.73 10.49
C LEU A 238 -11.60 -15.81 9.45
N GLN A 239 -10.51 -15.68 8.70
CA GLN A 239 -10.15 -16.59 7.61
C GLN A 239 -8.68 -16.98 7.64
N ARG A 240 -8.39 -18.12 7.01
CA ARG A 240 -7.05 -18.56 6.64
C ARG A 240 -7.13 -19.06 5.20
N LEU A 241 -6.74 -18.21 4.26
CA LEU A 241 -6.76 -18.47 2.83
C LEU A 241 -5.50 -19.25 2.45
N ARG A 242 -5.63 -20.25 1.57
CA ARG A 242 -4.46 -20.97 1.06
C ARG A 242 -3.89 -20.20 -0.12
N PHE A 243 -2.61 -19.86 -0.02
CA PHE A 243 -1.88 -19.22 -1.10
C PHE A 243 -0.42 -19.63 -0.96
N ALA A 244 0.20 -20.12 -2.03
CA ALA A 244 1.57 -20.63 -1.95
C ALA A 244 2.55 -19.46 -1.76
N SER A 245 3.48 -19.56 -0.81
CA SER A 245 4.58 -18.61 -0.59
C SER A 245 4.20 -17.12 -0.70
N PRO A 246 3.15 -16.64 -0.01
CA PRO A 246 2.81 -15.23 -0.05
C PRO A 246 3.93 -14.45 0.63
N PHE A 247 4.40 -13.41 -0.05
CA PHE A 247 5.47 -12.55 0.43
C PHE A 247 4.87 -11.30 1.07
N ALA A 248 4.06 -10.54 0.34
CA ALA A 248 3.38 -9.33 0.80
C ALA A 248 1.88 -9.38 0.50
N VAL A 249 1.10 -8.64 1.27
CA VAL A 249 -0.33 -8.38 1.02
C VAL A 249 -0.62 -6.90 1.08
N GLU A 250 -1.68 -6.49 0.39
CA GLU A 250 -2.20 -5.13 0.45
C GLU A 250 -3.74 -5.15 0.35
N LEU A 251 -4.39 -4.09 0.85
CA LEU A 251 -5.84 -3.93 0.81
C LEU A 251 -6.23 -2.68 0.01
N ALA A 252 -7.16 -2.83 -0.94
CA ALA A 252 -7.67 -1.71 -1.75
C ALA A 252 -9.03 -2.04 -2.36
N ASP A 253 -9.86 -1.02 -2.63
CA ASP A 253 -11.09 -1.19 -3.42
C ASP A 253 -10.75 -1.13 -4.92
N LEU A 254 -10.38 -2.28 -5.49
CA LEU A 254 -9.89 -2.36 -6.88
C LEU A 254 -11.05 -2.40 -7.88
N ASP A 255 -12.19 -2.95 -7.50
CA ASP A 255 -13.37 -3.03 -8.37
C ASP A 255 -14.34 -1.85 -8.23
N GLY A 256 -14.11 -0.97 -7.24
CA GLY A 256 -14.84 0.28 -7.04
C GLY A 256 -16.20 0.08 -6.38
N ASP A 257 -16.39 -1.02 -5.65
CA ASP A 257 -17.65 -1.34 -5.00
C ASP A 257 -17.77 -0.88 -3.54
N GLY A 258 -16.72 -0.21 -3.04
CA GLY A 258 -16.63 0.37 -1.70
C GLY A 258 -16.20 -0.63 -0.63
N ARG A 259 -15.72 -1.82 -1.00
CA ARG A 259 -15.16 -2.80 -0.06
C ARG A 259 -13.69 -3.03 -0.36
N LEU A 260 -12.91 -3.31 0.68
CA LEU A 260 -11.51 -3.66 0.50
C LEU A 260 -11.39 -5.06 -0.12
N ASP A 261 -10.66 -5.13 -1.22
CA ASP A 261 -10.14 -6.34 -1.85
C ASP A 261 -8.77 -6.67 -1.27
N LEU A 262 -8.39 -7.95 -1.37
CA LEU A 262 -7.09 -8.44 -0.92
C LEU A 262 -6.21 -8.76 -2.12
N ILE A 263 -5.04 -8.13 -2.16
CA ILE A 263 -3.97 -8.37 -3.12
C ILE A 263 -2.87 -9.15 -2.42
N VAL A 264 -2.42 -10.25 -3.02
CA VAL A 264 -1.39 -11.12 -2.46
C VAL A 264 -0.27 -11.28 -3.46
N ALA A 265 0.92 -10.78 -3.14
CA ALA A 265 2.15 -11.04 -3.88
C ALA A 265 2.77 -12.36 -3.42
N SER A 266 3.21 -13.20 -4.36
CA SER A 266 3.82 -14.50 -4.07
C SER A 266 5.07 -14.76 -4.89
N GLU A 267 6.04 -15.39 -4.22
CA GLU A 267 7.30 -15.89 -4.79
C GLU A 267 7.25 -17.41 -5.05
N ALA A 268 6.06 -17.99 -5.22
CA ALA A 268 5.93 -19.38 -5.64
C ALA A 268 6.50 -19.61 -7.05
N ASP A 269 6.60 -20.87 -7.49
CA ASP A 269 7.26 -21.27 -8.76
C ASP A 269 6.80 -20.52 -10.03
N ASP A 270 5.62 -19.86 -10.00
CA ASP A 270 5.04 -19.10 -11.11
C ASP A 270 4.97 -17.57 -10.88
N ASP A 271 5.57 -17.03 -9.80
CA ASP A 271 5.61 -15.60 -9.45
C ASP A 271 4.29 -14.85 -9.73
N ASN A 272 3.35 -14.91 -8.78
CA ASN A 272 1.98 -14.49 -9.04
C ASN A 272 1.46 -13.43 -8.06
N ILE A 273 0.47 -12.69 -8.54
CA ILE A 273 -0.40 -11.83 -7.76
C ILE A 273 -1.78 -12.46 -7.73
N GLY A 274 -2.29 -12.75 -6.53
CA GLY A 274 -3.67 -13.16 -6.31
C GLY A 274 -4.53 -11.98 -5.90
N ILE A 275 -5.68 -11.81 -6.54
CA ILE A 275 -6.67 -10.78 -6.20
C ILE A 275 -7.94 -11.49 -5.72
N PHE A 276 -8.38 -11.15 -4.51
CA PHE A 276 -9.57 -11.68 -3.86
C PHE A 276 -10.53 -10.53 -3.61
N LEU A 277 -11.70 -10.55 -4.26
CA LEU A 277 -12.68 -9.49 -4.14
C LEU A 277 -13.41 -9.55 -2.78
N GLY A 278 -13.52 -8.40 -2.12
CA GLY A 278 -14.17 -8.24 -0.84
C GLY A 278 -15.66 -8.57 -0.92
N ASN A 279 -16.17 -9.39 0.01
CA ASN A 279 -17.59 -9.70 0.08
C ASN A 279 -18.30 -8.92 1.19
N ALA A 280 -19.62 -8.77 1.04
CA ALA A 280 -20.48 -8.04 2.00
C ALA A 280 -20.52 -8.64 3.42
N GLY A 281 -19.90 -9.80 3.65
CA GLY A 281 -19.73 -10.41 4.96
C GLY A 281 -18.45 -9.99 5.69
N GLY A 282 -17.63 -9.10 5.12
CA GLY A 282 -16.37 -8.64 5.69
C GLY A 282 -15.24 -9.66 5.55
N GLY A 283 -15.15 -10.35 4.42
CA GLY A 283 -14.06 -11.30 4.13
C GLY A 283 -13.90 -11.57 2.65
N PHE A 284 -13.18 -12.66 2.31
CA PHE A 284 -12.75 -12.96 0.94
C PHE A 284 -13.19 -14.36 0.48
N PRO A 285 -13.24 -14.64 -0.83
CA PRO A 285 -13.42 -16.00 -1.34
C PRO A 285 -12.27 -16.93 -0.93
N ALA A 286 -12.51 -18.24 -1.01
CA ALA A 286 -11.51 -19.25 -0.60
C ALA A 286 -10.33 -19.41 -1.59
N GLU A 287 -10.53 -18.98 -2.82
CA GLU A 287 -9.57 -18.96 -3.92
C GLU A 287 -9.59 -17.56 -4.54
N ALA A 288 -8.49 -17.14 -5.16
CA ALA A 288 -8.40 -15.83 -5.81
C ALA A 288 -9.39 -15.75 -6.98
N ASP A 289 -10.08 -14.63 -7.12
CA ASP A 289 -10.95 -14.36 -8.27
C ASP A 289 -10.12 -14.14 -9.54
N THR A 290 -8.94 -13.54 -9.38
CA THR A 290 -7.97 -13.33 -10.47
C THR A 290 -6.56 -13.69 -10.00
N THR A 291 -5.81 -14.37 -10.86
CA THR A 291 -4.36 -14.57 -10.69
C THR A 291 -3.64 -13.95 -11.88
N LEU A 292 -2.70 -13.05 -11.61
CA LEU A 292 -1.84 -12.41 -12.59
C LEU A 292 -0.41 -12.88 -12.41
N THR A 293 0.36 -12.96 -13.49
CA THR A 293 1.79 -13.23 -13.42
C THR A 293 2.56 -11.91 -13.43
N VAL A 294 3.42 -11.73 -12.43
CA VAL A 294 4.41 -10.66 -12.38
C VAL A 294 5.75 -11.33 -12.14
N GLU A 295 6.48 -11.65 -13.22
CA GLU A 295 7.75 -12.38 -13.15
C GLU A 295 8.78 -11.64 -12.30
N GLY A 296 9.72 -12.38 -11.70
CA GLY A 296 10.90 -11.82 -11.05
C GLY A 296 10.81 -11.69 -9.54
N GLY A 297 9.92 -12.45 -8.90
CA GLY A 297 9.69 -12.44 -7.46
C GLY A 297 9.04 -11.13 -6.98
N PRO A 298 7.71 -10.99 -7.07
CA PRO A 298 6.97 -9.87 -6.48
C PRO A 298 7.30 -9.69 -5.00
N LYS A 299 7.71 -8.47 -4.62
CA LYS A 299 8.20 -8.15 -3.27
C LYS A 299 7.26 -7.23 -2.52
N THR A 300 6.98 -6.05 -3.06
CA THR A 300 6.14 -5.06 -2.38
C THR A 300 5.03 -4.56 -3.26
N LEU A 301 3.96 -4.13 -2.60
CA LEU A 301 2.75 -3.61 -3.16
C LEU A 301 2.54 -2.22 -2.56
N ALA A 302 2.03 -1.28 -3.36
CA ALA A 302 1.42 -0.07 -2.84
C ALA A 302 0.24 0.31 -3.73
N VAL A 303 -0.68 1.10 -3.17
CA VAL A 303 -1.96 1.44 -3.77
C VAL A 303 -2.01 2.92 -4.08
N GLY A 304 -2.62 3.29 -5.19
CA GLY A 304 -2.85 4.68 -5.56
C GLY A 304 -3.80 4.78 -6.75
N ASP A 305 -4.41 5.93 -6.97
CA ASP A 305 -5.14 6.22 -8.21
C ASP A 305 -4.12 6.81 -9.21
N PHE A 306 -3.50 5.96 -10.03
CA PHE A 306 -2.44 6.40 -10.93
C PHE A 306 -3.03 6.92 -12.24
N ASP A 307 -4.12 6.33 -12.72
CA ASP A 307 -4.78 6.69 -13.97
C ASP A 307 -5.87 7.77 -13.84
N GLY A 308 -6.16 8.20 -12.60
CA GLY A 308 -7.06 9.30 -12.28
C GLY A 308 -8.54 8.95 -12.47
N ASP A 309 -8.89 7.67 -12.53
CA ASP A 309 -10.25 7.20 -12.69
C ASP A 309 -11.01 7.07 -11.35
N ARG A 310 -10.34 7.35 -10.23
CA ARG A 310 -10.81 7.26 -8.84
C ARG A 310 -11.05 5.85 -8.32
N ARG A 311 -10.53 4.83 -9.00
CA ARG A 311 -10.40 3.48 -8.48
C ARG A 311 -8.96 3.28 -8.02
N SER A 312 -8.78 2.33 -7.11
CA SER A 312 -7.44 1.98 -6.67
C SER A 312 -6.74 1.15 -7.74
N ASP A 313 -5.53 1.57 -8.09
CA ASP A 313 -4.53 0.77 -8.79
C ASP A 313 -3.48 0.23 -7.81
N VAL A 314 -2.68 -0.74 -8.24
CA VAL A 314 -1.61 -1.32 -7.44
C VAL A 314 -0.30 -1.29 -8.20
N VAL A 315 0.74 -0.70 -7.62
CA VAL A 315 2.11 -0.87 -8.08
C VAL A 315 2.72 -2.10 -7.42
N VAL A 316 3.44 -2.89 -8.21
CA VAL A 316 4.13 -4.12 -7.81
C VAL A 316 5.60 -3.97 -8.12
N THR A 317 6.46 -4.03 -7.10
CA THR A 317 7.89 -4.20 -7.29
C THR A 317 8.23 -5.68 -7.36
N ALA A 318 9.17 -6.04 -8.23
CA ALA A 318 9.69 -7.39 -8.36
C ALA A 318 11.21 -7.34 -8.31
N TRP A 319 11.83 -8.20 -7.50
CA TRP A 319 13.27 -8.16 -7.20
C TRP A 319 14.15 -8.27 -8.45
N ARG A 320 13.72 -9.03 -9.46
CA ARG A 320 14.53 -9.39 -10.64
C ARG A 320 13.94 -8.89 -11.96
N SER A 321 12.96 -7.99 -11.92
CA SER A 321 12.12 -7.66 -13.06
C SER A 321 11.57 -6.25 -13.00
N ASP A 322 10.83 -5.88 -14.04
CA ASP A 322 10.20 -4.58 -14.20
C ASP A 322 9.15 -4.34 -13.11
N ILE A 323 9.01 -3.07 -12.72
CA ILE A 323 7.89 -2.61 -11.90
C ILE A 323 6.61 -2.64 -12.74
N ARG A 324 5.53 -3.20 -12.18
CA ARG A 324 4.24 -3.33 -12.85
C ARG A 324 3.15 -2.57 -12.11
N ILE A 325 2.17 -2.07 -12.85
CA ILE A 325 0.91 -1.57 -12.31
C ILE A 325 -0.19 -2.56 -12.66
N ILE A 326 -1.07 -2.82 -11.70
CA ILE A 326 -2.32 -3.54 -11.86
C ILE A 326 -3.45 -2.51 -11.77
N SER A 327 -4.27 -2.46 -12.81
CA SER A 327 -5.43 -1.56 -12.90
C SER A 327 -6.68 -2.34 -13.31
N ALA A 328 -7.85 -1.80 -12.94
CA ALA A 328 -9.12 -2.33 -13.37
C ALA A 328 -9.33 -2.12 -14.88
N ALA A 329 -9.71 -3.18 -15.58
CA ALA A 329 -10.02 -3.17 -17.01
C ALA A 329 -11.51 -3.43 -17.25
N ALA A 330 -11.97 -3.27 -18.50
CA ALA A 330 -13.35 -3.58 -18.89
C ALA A 330 -13.80 -5.00 -18.51
N THR A 331 -12.85 -5.94 -18.39
CA THR A 331 -13.07 -7.28 -17.83
C THR A 331 -11.91 -7.65 -16.92
N GLY A 332 -12.11 -7.59 -15.60
CA GLY A 332 -11.12 -7.99 -14.61
C GLY A 332 -9.98 -6.97 -14.48
N PHE A 333 -8.75 -7.47 -14.38
CA PHE A 333 -7.56 -6.66 -14.12
C PHE A 333 -6.51 -6.87 -15.21
N MET A 334 -5.68 -5.86 -15.45
CA MET A 334 -4.57 -5.94 -16.40
C MET A 334 -3.28 -5.42 -15.79
N THR A 335 -2.14 -5.91 -16.32
CA THR A 335 -0.81 -5.44 -15.91
C THR A 335 -0.18 -4.55 -16.96
N THR A 336 0.48 -3.49 -16.48
CA THR A 336 1.17 -2.49 -17.27
C THR A 336 2.60 -2.34 -16.75
N ALA A 337 3.61 -2.35 -17.62
CA ALA A 337 4.98 -2.04 -17.20
C ALA A 337 5.17 -0.52 -17.05
N LEU A 338 5.84 -0.11 -15.98
CA LEU A 338 6.38 1.24 -15.85
C LEU A 338 7.56 1.48 -16.80
N PRO A 339 7.85 2.76 -17.14
CA PRO A 339 9.08 3.11 -17.83
C PRO A 339 10.29 2.56 -17.08
N GLN A 340 11.25 2.01 -17.83
CA GLN A 340 12.47 1.48 -17.23
C GLN A 340 13.38 2.61 -16.77
N ALA A 341 13.85 2.51 -15.54
CA ALA A 341 14.86 3.39 -14.97
C ALA A 341 15.85 2.56 -14.12
N PRO A 342 17.07 3.06 -13.86
CA PRO A 342 18.08 2.29 -13.16
C PRO A 342 17.63 1.91 -11.74
N LEU A 343 17.36 0.63 -11.51
CA LEU A 343 17.27 -0.05 -10.22
C LEU A 343 17.90 -1.43 -10.42
N GLU A 344 18.81 -1.82 -9.55
CA GLU A 344 19.42 -3.14 -9.59
C GLU A 344 18.45 -4.20 -9.04
N ALA A 345 17.76 -3.87 -7.95
CA ALA A 345 16.75 -4.71 -7.33
C ALA A 345 15.61 -3.85 -6.76
N PRO A 346 14.49 -3.64 -7.49
CA PRO A 346 13.33 -2.93 -6.96
C PRO A 346 12.82 -3.57 -5.66
N TRP A 347 13.00 -2.87 -4.53
CA TRP A 347 12.77 -3.44 -3.21
C TRP A 347 11.47 -2.95 -2.60
N ASN A 348 11.42 -1.68 -2.18
CA ASN A 348 10.29 -1.10 -1.47
C ASN A 348 9.62 -0.03 -2.33
N THR A 349 8.33 0.20 -2.09
CA THR A 349 7.54 1.19 -2.82
C THR A 349 6.61 1.92 -1.88
N SER A 350 6.40 3.21 -2.14
CA SER A 350 5.40 4.04 -1.49
C SER A 350 4.74 4.95 -2.52
N THR A 351 3.53 5.43 -2.22
CA THR A 351 2.70 6.21 -3.13
C THR A 351 2.17 7.46 -2.45
N GLY A 352 1.99 8.52 -3.22
CA GLY A 352 1.51 9.82 -2.75
C GLY A 352 1.46 10.82 -3.90
N ASP A 353 0.64 11.86 -3.80
CA ASP A 353 0.56 12.92 -4.82
C ASP A 353 1.72 13.91 -4.63
N LEU A 354 2.87 13.63 -5.27
CA LEU A 354 4.14 14.35 -5.03
C LEU A 354 4.20 15.69 -5.78
N ASN A 355 3.29 15.90 -6.75
CA ASN A 355 3.23 17.10 -7.58
C ASN A 355 1.88 17.85 -7.47
N ASN A 356 0.99 17.42 -6.57
CA ASN A 356 -0.33 17.99 -6.32
C ASN A 356 -1.26 18.04 -7.56
N ASP A 357 -1.14 17.09 -8.47
CA ASP A 357 -1.99 17.02 -9.67
C ASP A 357 -3.29 16.22 -9.47
N GLY A 358 -3.47 15.64 -8.27
CA GLY A 358 -4.62 14.85 -7.88
C GLY A 358 -4.53 13.37 -8.24
N ARG A 359 -3.39 12.89 -8.73
CA ARG A 359 -3.10 11.48 -8.98
C ARG A 359 -2.01 11.02 -8.02
N ALA A 360 -1.97 9.71 -7.77
CA ALA A 360 -0.88 9.14 -6.99
C ALA A 360 0.38 9.04 -7.87
N ASP A 361 1.52 9.36 -7.27
CA ASP A 361 2.85 9.10 -7.80
C ASP A 361 3.49 7.92 -7.05
N ILE A 362 4.62 7.44 -7.56
CA ILE A 362 5.28 6.23 -7.04
C ILE A 362 6.73 6.55 -6.71
N VAL A 363 7.18 6.16 -5.52
CA VAL A 363 8.59 6.14 -5.14
C VAL A 363 9.02 4.69 -4.98
N VAL A 364 10.05 4.26 -5.71
CA VAL A 364 10.62 2.92 -5.60
C VAL A 364 12.09 3.02 -5.21
N THR A 365 12.49 2.27 -4.18
CA THR A 365 13.88 2.16 -3.74
C THR A 365 14.57 0.94 -4.34
N ASP A 366 15.87 1.08 -4.53
CA ASP A 366 16.76 -0.03 -4.86
C ASP A 366 17.18 -0.76 -3.58
N GLY A 367 17.14 -2.08 -3.61
CA GLY A 367 17.57 -2.96 -2.53
C GLY A 367 19.08 -3.26 -2.55
N ASP A 368 19.69 -3.18 -3.73
CA ASP A 368 21.11 -3.54 -3.92
C ASP A 368 21.98 -2.30 -4.26
N GLY A 369 21.39 -1.09 -4.30
CA GLY A 369 22.08 0.15 -4.66
C GLY A 369 21.49 1.42 -4.04
N ALA A 370 22.08 2.58 -4.36
CA ALA A 370 21.63 3.89 -3.88
C ALA A 370 20.50 4.55 -4.70
N ALA A 371 19.99 3.88 -5.74
CA ALA A 371 19.01 4.48 -6.63
C ALA A 371 17.62 4.57 -5.98
N VAL A 372 16.94 5.69 -6.21
CA VAL A 372 15.54 5.88 -5.83
C VAL A 372 14.83 6.46 -7.04
N ASN A 373 13.86 5.75 -7.58
CA ASN A 373 13.09 6.22 -8.72
C ASN A 373 11.77 6.82 -8.26
N VAL A 374 11.55 8.07 -8.65
CA VAL A 374 10.28 8.77 -8.50
C VAL A 374 9.59 8.75 -9.85
N TYR A 375 8.44 8.10 -9.92
CA TYR A 375 7.56 8.09 -11.09
C TYR A 375 6.40 9.04 -10.84
N LEU A 376 6.36 10.14 -11.60
CA LEU A 376 5.20 11.03 -11.58
C LEU A 376 4.20 10.53 -12.60
N SER A 377 2.99 10.24 -12.15
CA SER A 377 1.87 9.89 -13.00
C SER A 377 1.41 11.11 -13.78
N ALA A 378 0.84 10.88 -14.96
CA ALA A 378 0.25 11.91 -15.79
C ALA A 378 -0.94 11.32 -16.55
N GLY A 379 -1.93 12.19 -16.82
CA GLY A 379 -3.04 11.83 -17.70
C GLY A 379 -2.54 11.44 -19.11
N PRO A 380 -3.29 10.60 -19.84
CA PRO A 380 -2.86 10.11 -21.15
C PRO A 380 -2.55 11.27 -22.09
N THR A 381 -1.36 11.24 -22.68
CA THR A 381 -0.97 12.19 -23.70
C THR A 381 -1.89 12.04 -24.92
N VAL A 382 -2.82 12.98 -25.10
CA VAL A 382 -3.59 13.08 -26.35
C VAL A 382 -2.61 13.52 -27.43
N SER A 383 -2.13 12.56 -28.24
CA SER A 383 -1.36 12.86 -29.45
C SER A 383 -2.21 13.74 -30.35
N THR A 384 -1.90 15.03 -30.41
CA THR A 384 -2.45 15.93 -31.44
C THR A 384 -1.62 15.75 -32.70
N ASP A 385 -1.96 14.74 -33.51
CA ASP A 385 -1.47 14.61 -34.88
C ASP A 385 -1.98 15.75 -35.80
#